data_AF-A0A951FEI0-F1
#
_entry.id   AF-A0A951FEI0-F1
#
_cell.length_a   1.000
_cell.length_b   1.000
_cell.length_c   1.000
_cell.angle_alpha   90.00
_cell.angle_beta   90.00
_cell.angle_gamma   90.00
#
_symmetry.space_group_name_H-M   'P 1'
#
loop_
_entity.id
_entity.type
_entity.pdbx_description
1 polymer ?
#
loop_
_entity_poly.entity_id
_entity_poly.type
_entity_poly.pdbx_seq_one_letter_code
_entity_poly.pdbx_strand_id
1 'polypeptide(L)' 'ERLYQCQVGMSPKQYTQLLRVEKARLALKRMRQASTLNLAMELGFYDQPHFIREFSAVVGMTPYAYMKRSHTSET' A
#
# COMPACT_ATOMS: atom_id res chain seq x y z
N GLU A 1 6.36 -19.22 18.65
CA GLU A 1 7.19 -18.57 17.61
C GLU A 1 7.56 -17.15 18.05
N ARG A 2 8.76 -16.95 18.61
CA ARG A 2 9.29 -15.65 19.12
C ARG A 2 10.69 -15.33 18.54
N LEU A 3 11.01 -15.85 17.36
CA LEU A 3 12.35 -15.78 16.76
C LEU A 3 12.48 -14.75 15.62
N TYR A 4 11.68 -13.69 15.64
CA TYR A 4 11.81 -12.60 14.67
C TYR A 4 11.78 -11.23 15.35
N GLN A 5 12.80 -10.98 16.16
CA GLN A 5 13.27 -9.63 16.46
C GLN A 5 14.57 -9.42 15.67
N CYS A 6 14.48 -9.38 14.35
CA CYS A 6 15.65 -9.14 13.52
C CYS A 6 15.85 -7.64 13.34
N GLN A 7 16.83 -7.09 14.05
CA GLN A 7 17.74 -6.01 13.67
C GLN A 7 17.22 -4.62 13.21
N VAL A 8 15.92 -4.40 13.01
CA VAL A 8 15.41 -3.13 12.41
C VAL A 8 14.35 -2.43 13.27
N GLY A 9 14.08 -2.90 14.50
CA GLY A 9 13.06 -2.31 15.38
C GLY A 9 11.61 -2.52 14.90
N MET A 10 11.41 -3.37 13.88
CA MET A 10 10.09 -3.66 13.30
C MET A 10 9.76 -5.14 13.44
N SER A 11 8.50 -5.44 13.72
CA SER A 11 7.97 -6.81 13.67
C SER A 11 7.82 -7.31 12.22
N PRO A 12 7.84 -8.63 11.98
CA PRO A 12 7.57 -9.20 10.65
C PRO A 12 6.27 -8.72 10.03
N LYS A 13 5.24 -8.52 10.85
CA LYS A 13 3.94 -8.00 10.39
C LYS A 13 4.08 -6.60 9.81
N GLN A 14 4.80 -5.72 10.49
CA GLN A 14 5.05 -4.34 10.02
C GLN A 14 5.89 -4.34 8.75
N TYR A 15 6.89 -5.21 8.66
CA TYR A 15 7.69 -5.35 7.44
C TYR A 15 6.84 -5.80 6.24
N THR A 16 6.01 -6.82 6.42
CA THR A 16 5.08 -7.29 5.38
C THR A 16 4.05 -6.23 5.00
N GLN A 17 3.58 -5.42 5.96
CA GLN A 17 2.70 -4.28 5.69
C GLN A 17 3.40 -3.24 4.81
N LEU A 18 4.62 -2.84 5.15
CA LEU A 18 5.41 -1.89 4.36
C LEU A 18 5.64 -2.39 2.93
N LEU A 19 6.02 -3.66 2.76
CA LEU A 19 6.23 -4.25 1.45
C LEU A 19 4.94 -4.22 0.59
N ARG A 20 3.79 -4.52 1.18
CA ARG A 20 2.50 -4.45 0.48
C ARG A 20 2.15 -3.02 0.07
N VAL A 21 2.39 -2.05 0.94
CA VAL A 21 2.15 -0.63 0.63
C VAL A 21 3.08 -0.13 -0.48
N GLU A 22 4.37 -0.48 -0.47
CA GLU A 22 5.28 -0.09 -1.56
C GLU A 22 4.86 -0.69 -2.91
N LYS A 23 4.41 -1.95 -2.93
CA LYS A 23 3.85 -2.56 -4.14
C LYS A 23 2.61 -1.82 -4.62
N ALA A 24 1.68 -1.47 -3.71
CA ALA A 24 0.51 -0.66 -4.05
C ALA A 24 0.90 0.68 -4.66
N ARG A 25 1.91 1.33 -4.07
CA ARG A 25 2.38 2.64 -4.50
C ARG A 25 2.93 2.61 -5.92
N LEU A 26 3.69 1.56 -6.27
CA LEU A 26 4.20 1.36 -7.63
C LEU A 26 3.09 1.05 -8.64
N ALA A 27 2.11 0.23 -8.25
CA ALA A 27 0.96 -0.08 -9.10
C ALA A 27 0.13 1.16 -9.40
N LEU A 28 -0.21 1.94 -8.37
CA LEU A 28 -1.00 3.18 -8.50
C LEU A 28 -0.33 4.24 -9.36
N LYS A 29 1.00 4.28 -9.44
CA LYS A 29 1.72 5.17 -10.36
C LYS A 29 1.55 4.78 -11.83
N ARG A 30 1.41 3.49 -12.12
CA ARG A 30 1.30 2.96 -13.49
C ARG A 30 -0.14 2.93 -13.99
N MET A 31 -1.10 2.89 -13.07
CA MET A 31 -2.52 2.73 -13.38
C MET A 31 -3.21 4.09 -13.56
N ARG A 32 -3.59 4.44 -14.80
CA ARG A 32 -4.37 5.67 -15.09
C ARG A 32 -5.81 5.60 -14.58
N GLN A 33 -6.42 4.41 -14.60
CA GLN A 33 -7.77 4.15 -14.10
C GLN A 33 -7.80 2.71 -13.57
N ALA A 34 -7.71 2.53 -12.25
CA ALA A 34 -7.83 1.22 -11.63
C ALA A 34 -8.82 1.23 -10.48
N SER A 35 -9.55 0.12 -10.38
CA SER A 35 -10.34 -0.20 -9.19
C SER A 35 -9.40 -0.45 -8.02
N THR A 36 -9.45 0.41 -7.01
CA THR A 36 -8.68 0.24 -5.77
C THR A 36 -9.05 -1.06 -5.04
N LEU A 37 -10.25 -1.60 -5.28
CA LEU A 37 -10.67 -2.90 -4.78
C LEU A 37 -9.88 -4.05 -5.44
N ASN A 38 -9.75 -4.05 -6.76
CA ASN A 38 -9.00 -5.11 -7.46
C ASN A 38 -7.54 -5.11 -7.04
N LEU A 39 -6.93 -3.91 -6.95
CA LEU A 39 -5.57 -3.77 -6.46
C LEU A 39 -5.42 -4.28 -5.01
N ALA A 40 -6.41 -4.03 -4.15
CA ALA A 40 -6.40 -4.55 -2.78
C ALA A 40 -6.37 -6.09 -2.78
N MET A 41 -7.22 -6.73 -3.57
CA MET A 41 -7.27 -8.19 -3.69
C MET A 41 -5.97 -8.78 -4.24
N GLU A 42 -5.40 -8.18 -5.30
CA GLU A 42 -4.13 -8.61 -5.91
C GLU A 42 -2.95 -8.54 -4.94
N LEU A 43 -2.96 -7.57 -4.01
CA LEU A 43 -1.91 -7.38 -3.02
C LEU A 43 -2.15 -8.19 -1.72
N GLY A 44 -3.20 -9.02 -1.68
CA GLY A 44 -3.52 -9.87 -0.55
C GLY A 44 -4.12 -9.11 0.64
N PHE A 45 -4.83 -8.00 0.38
CA PHE A 45 -5.70 -7.39 1.37
C PHE A 45 -7.04 -8.12 1.40
N TYR A 46 -7.63 -8.23 2.59
CA TYR A 46 -8.92 -8.89 2.79
C TYR A 46 -10.06 -8.11 2.13
N ASP A 47 -10.04 -6.79 2.27
CA ASP A 47 -11.03 -5.88 1.70
C ASP A 47 -10.43 -4.50 1.41
N GLN A 48 -11.20 -3.67 0.71
CA GLN A 48 -10.83 -2.32 0.34
C GLN A 48 -10.68 -1.36 1.56
N PRO A 49 -11.56 -1.38 2.59
CA PRO A 49 -11.37 -0.56 3.80
C PRO A 49 -10.05 -0.83 4.53
N HIS A 50 -9.65 -2.10 4.67
CA HIS A 50 -8.40 -2.50 5.29
C HIS A 50 -7.20 -2.00 4.47
N PHE A 51 -7.25 -2.16 3.15
CA PHE A 51 -6.25 -1.59 2.25
C PHE A 51 -6.12 -0.07 2.40
N ILE A 52 -7.23 0.67 2.36
CA ILE A 52 -7.22 2.14 2.46
C ILE A 52 -6.62 2.57 3.81
N ARG A 53 -6.98 1.91 4.91
CA ARG A 53 -6.42 2.20 6.24
C ARG A 53 -4.91 1.96 6.30
N GLU A 54 -4.44 0.78 5.90
CA GLU A 54 -3.01 0.47 5.95
C GLU A 54 -2.20 1.35 5.01
N PHE A 55 -2.68 1.60 3.80
CA PHE A 55 -2.02 2.48 2.84
C PHE A 55 -1.95 3.92 3.38
N SER A 56 -3.06 4.46 3.89
CA SER A 56 -3.10 5.84 4.40
C SER A 56 -2.23 6.00 5.65
N ALA A 57 -2.15 4.98 6.50
CA ALA A 57 -1.28 5.01 7.68
C ALA A 57 0.21 5.09 7.33
N VAL A 58 0.62 4.52 6.19
CA VAL A 58 2.02 4.50 5.75
C VAL A 58 2.35 5.68 4.82
N VAL A 59 1.46 6.02 3.89
CA VAL A 59 1.69 7.02 2.82
C VAL A 59 1.16 8.41 3.20
N GLY A 60 0.26 8.50 4.19
CA GLY A 60 -0.33 9.76 4.65
C GLY A 60 -1.50 10.27 3.81
N MET A 61 -1.95 9.52 2.81
CA MET A 61 -3.13 9.86 2.00
C MET A 61 -3.80 8.60 1.44
N THR A 62 -5.04 8.73 0.97
CA THR A 62 -5.77 7.59 0.39
C THR A 62 -5.13 7.11 -0.92
N PRO A 63 -5.26 5.82 -1.27
CA PRO A 63 -4.78 5.28 -2.54
C PRO A 63 -5.25 6.08 -3.77
N TYR A 64 -6.52 6.52 -3.74
CA TYR A 64 -7.11 7.31 -4.82
C TYR A 64 -6.49 8.71 -4.95
N ALA A 65 -6.30 9.41 -3.82
CA ALA A 65 -5.64 10.72 -3.81
C ALA A 65 -4.19 10.60 -4.30
N TYR A 66 -3.48 9.55 -3.87
CA TYR A 66 -2.12 9.27 -4.29
C TYR A 66 -2.02 9.03 -5.80
N MET A 67 -2.90 8.18 -6.35
CA MET A 67 -2.99 7.91 -7.79
C MET A 67 -3.25 9.20 -8.58
N LYS A 68 -4.21 10.03 -8.15
CA LYS A 68 -4.50 11.29 -8.84
C LYS A 68 -3.28 12.22 -8.85
N ARG A 69 -2.61 12.37 -7.71
CA ARG A 69 -1.41 13.21 -7.56
C ARG A 69 -0.24 12.74 -8.42
N SER A 70 -0.01 11.42 -8.52
CA SER A 70 1.10 10.89 -9.34
C SER A 70 0.92 11.19 -10.82
N HIS A 71 -0.31 11.22 -11.32
CA HIS A 71 -0.59 11.52 -12.73
C HIS A 71 -0.64 13.03 -13.05
N THR A 72 -0.93 13.89 -12.06
CA THR A 72 -0.89 15.34 -12.26
C THR A 72 0.53 15.91 -12.32
N SER A 73 1.54 15.15 -11.87
CA SER A 73 2.94 15.60 -11.88
C SER A 73 3.69 15.28 -13.19
N GLU A 74 3.03 14.64 -14.16
CA GLU A 74 3.60 14.25 -15.47
C GLU A 74 3.12 15.12 -16.65
N THR A 75 2.43 16.24 -16.37
CA THR A 75 2.09 17.30 -17.34
C THR A 75 2.84 18.57 -17.01
#